data_AF-A0A4P7W2T1-F1
#
_entry.id   AF-A0A4P7W2T1-F1
#
_cell.length_a   1.000
_cell.length_b   1.000
_cell.length_c   1.000
_cell.angle_alpha   90.00
_cell.angle_beta   90.00
_cell.angle_gamma   90.00
#
_symmetry.space_group_name_H-M   'P 1'
#
loop_
_entity.id
_entity.type
_entity.pdbx_description
1 polymer ?
#
loop_
_entity_poly.entity_id
_entity_poly.type
_entity_poly.pdbx_seq_one_letter_code
_entity_poly.pdbx_strand_id
1 'polypeptide(L)'
;MSIIQRLKKLLTDMRPPEPDDLVKIRTYDTAGEAYVAKSLLAANGIPAMVSNEAEVYSPQIRTGIRLLIFYRDWDTATRLLENK
;
A
#
# COMPACT_ATOMS: atom_id res chain seq x y z
N MET A 1 0.80 -12.90 26.58
CA MET A 1 -0.29 -12.97 25.57
C MET A 1 -0.05 -14.15 24.65
N SER A 2 -1.07 -14.95 24.36
CA SER A 2 -0.98 -16.11 23.46
C SER A 2 -0.92 -15.67 21.99
N ILE A 3 -0.18 -16.40 21.16
CA ILE A 3 -0.04 -16.19 19.70
C ILE A 3 -1.42 -16.14 19.01
N ILE A 4 -2.36 -16.97 19.47
CA ILE A 4 -3.73 -17.03 18.92
C ILE A 4 -4.50 -15.72 19.16
N GLN A 5 -4.27 -15.05 20.29
CA GLN A 5 -4.90 -13.77 20.60
C GLN A 5 -4.33 -12.64 19.72
N ARG A 6 -3.03 -12.68 19.42
CA ARG A 6 -2.41 -11.73 18.48
C ARG A 6 -2.94 -11.91 17.06
N LEU A 7 -3.09 -13.15 16.59
CA LEU A 7 -3.66 -13.44 15.26
C LEU A 7 -5.11 -12.99 15.16
N LYS A 8 -5.95 -13.29 16.15
CA LYS A 8 -7.33 -12.77 16.18
C LYS A 8 -7.37 -11.25 16.17
N LYS A 9 -6.54 -10.59 16.99
CA LYS A 9 -6.47 -9.11 17.02
C LYS A 9 -6.08 -8.53 15.66
N LEU A 10 -5.12 -9.13 14.95
CA LEU A 10 -4.73 -8.71 13.60
C LEU A 10 -5.84 -8.92 12.56
N LEU A 11 -6.60 -10.01 12.68
CA LEU A 11 -7.70 -10.34 11.75
C LEU A 11 -8.98 -9.55 12.01
N THR A 12 -9.16 -9.00 13.21
CA THR A 12 -10.33 -8.19 13.59
C THR A 12 -9.98 -6.73 13.87
N ASP A 13 -8.82 -6.24 13.41
CA ASP A 13 -8.44 -4.84 13.62
C ASP A 13 -9.28 -3.94 12.72
N MET A 14 -10.47 -3.60 13.21
CA MET A 14 -11.44 -2.67 12.60
C MET A 14 -11.22 -1.24 13.08
N ARG A 15 -10.11 -0.97 13.78
CA ARG A 15 -9.80 0.39 14.23
C ARG A 15 -9.57 1.28 13.01
N PRO A 16 -9.97 2.56 13.06
CA PRO A 16 -9.53 3.53 12.08
C PRO A 16 -8.00 3.49 11.98
N PRO A 17 -7.42 3.57 10.76
CA PRO A 17 -5.98 3.56 10.60
C PRO A 17 -5.35 4.75 11.33
N GLU A 18 -4.25 4.48 12.03
CA GLU A 18 -3.43 5.49 12.68
C GLU A 18 -2.55 6.21 11.64
N PRO A 19 -2.11 7.45 11.89
CA PRO A 19 -1.32 8.25 10.93
C PRO A 19 -0.11 7.52 10.33
N ASP A 20 0.53 6.65 11.12
CA ASP A 20 1.75 5.92 10.76
C ASP A 20 1.46 4.49 10.25
N ASP A 21 0.19 4.12 10.09
CA ASP A 21 -0.17 2.86 9.47
C ASP A 21 0.11 2.93 7.96
N LEU A 22 0.75 1.86 7.46
CA LEU A 22 0.92 1.67 6.02
C LEU A 22 -0.39 1.16 5.42
N VAL A 23 -0.98 1.98 4.56
CA VAL A 23 -2.24 1.68 3.88
C VAL A 23 -2.04 1.59 2.38
N LYS A 24 -2.83 0.75 1.73
CA LYS A 24 -2.84 0.61 0.27
C LYS A 24 -3.64 1.73 -0.36
N ILE A 25 -3.01 2.54 -1.22
CA ILE A 25 -3.70 3.61 -1.95
C ILE A 25 -4.20 3.17 -3.33
N ARG A 26 -3.40 2.41 -4.09
CA ARG A 26 -3.80 1.93 -5.43
C ARG A 26 -3.14 0.59 -5.73
N THR A 27 -3.72 -0.16 -6.66
CA THR A 27 -3.13 -1.36 -7.25
C THR A 27 -2.93 -1.10 -8.74
N TYR A 28 -1.76 -1.44 -9.26
CA TYR A 28 -1.38 -1.26 -10.66
C TYR A 28 -1.19 -2.60 -11.36
N ASP A 29 -1.38 -2.64 -12.67
CA ASP A 29 -1.20 -3.87 -13.45
C ASP A 29 0.28 -4.15 -13.72
N THR A 30 1.10 -3.10 -13.82
CA THR A 30 2.53 -3.21 -14.13
C THR A 30 3.41 -2.54 -13.08
N ALA A 31 4.65 -3.04 -12.97
CA ALA A 31 5.63 -2.45 -12.07
C ALA A 31 5.97 -1.02 -12.51
N GLY A 32 6.05 -0.78 -13.82
CA GLY A 32 6.33 0.53 -14.39
C GLY A 32 5.35 1.59 -13.88
N GLU A 33 4.04 1.34 -13.99
CA GLU A 33 3.02 2.27 -13.51
C GLU A 33 3.13 2.56 -12.01
N ALA A 34 3.34 1.50 -11.21
CA ALA A 34 3.51 1.62 -9.76
C ALA A 34 4.74 2.46 -9.39
N TYR A 35 5.86 2.25 -10.09
CA TYR A 35 7.08 3.04 -9.87
C TYR A 35 6.95 4.48 -10.34
N VAL A 36 6.25 4.75 -11.45
CA VAL A 36 5.97 6.14 -11.87
C VAL A 36 5.12 6.86 -10.82
N ALA A 37 4.07 6.21 -10.31
CA ALA A 37 3.25 6.76 -9.24
C ALA A 37 4.03 6.97 -7.94
N LYS A 38 4.86 6.01 -7.55
CA LYS A 38 5.79 6.15 -6.40
C LYS A 38 6.71 7.35 -6.58
N SER A 39 7.29 7.55 -7.77
CA SER A 39 8.16 8.68 -8.04
C SER A 39 7.43 10.02 -7.97
N LEU A 40 6.19 10.09 -8.46
CA LEU A 40 5.35 11.29 -8.33
C LEU A 40 5.11 11.64 -6.86
N LEU A 41 4.73 10.66 -6.04
CA LEU A 41 4.51 10.86 -4.60
C LEU A 41 5.81 11.29 -3.89
N ALA A 42 6.92 10.61 -4.18
CA ALA A 42 8.22 10.94 -3.60
C ALA A 42 8.70 12.35 -3.96
N ALA A 43 8.47 12.79 -5.20
CA ALA A 43 8.78 14.15 -5.65
C ALA A 43 7.98 15.24 -4.89
N ASN A 44 6.84 14.86 -4.30
CA ASN A 44 5.99 15.73 -3.49
C ASN A 44 6.17 15.48 -1.98
N GLY A 45 7.25 14.80 -1.58
CA GLY A 45 7.58 14.57 -0.18
C GLY A 45 6.78 13.46 0.51
N ILE A 46 6.03 12.65 -0.25
CA ILE A 46 5.21 11.56 0.29
C ILE A 46 5.98 10.23 0.17
N PRO A 47 6.38 9.60 1.29
CA PRO A 47 7.03 8.29 1.26
C PRO A 47 6.05 7.22 0.76
N ALA A 48 6.44 6.48 -0.26
CA ALA A 48 5.62 5.42 -0.84
C ALA A 48 6.41 4.12 -1.06
N MET A 49 5.74 3.00 -0.84
CA MET A 49 6.30 1.67 -1.00
C MET A 49 5.55 0.91 -2.08
N VAL A 50 6.27 0.40 -3.07
CA VAL A 50 5.73 -0.58 -4.01
C VAL A 50 5.85 -1.95 -3.35
N SER A 51 4.71 -2.53 -2.99
CA SER A 51 4.61 -3.90 -2.49
C SER A 51 4.24 -4.80 -3.66
N ASN A 52 5.25 -5.48 -4.18
CA ASN A 52 5.10 -6.50 -5.19
C ASN A 52 5.25 -7.86 -4.49
N GLU A 53 4.13 -8.51 -4.17
CA GLU A 53 4.14 -9.94 -3.87
C GLU A 53 4.33 -10.68 -5.20
N ALA A 54 5.51 -10.53 -5.82
CA ALA A 54 5.95 -11.53 -6.78
C ALA A 54 6.27 -12.78 -5.95
N GLU A 55 5.28 -13.64 -5.75
CA GLU A 55 5.53 -15.02 -5.36
C GLU A 55 6.51 -15.59 -6.38
N VAL A 56 7.77 -15.73 -5.97
CA VAL A 56 8.87 -16.22 -6.83
C VAL A 56 8.58 -17.65 -7.34
N TYR A 57 7.54 -18.35 -6.84
CA TYR A 57 7.27 -19.75 -7.13
C TYR A 57 5.79 -20.17 -7.05
N SER A 58 4.84 -19.41 -7.61
CA SER A 58 3.45 -19.87 -7.69
C SER A 58 2.73 -19.45 -8.97
N PRO A 59 1.84 -20.28 -9.54
CA PRO A 59 1.11 -19.95 -10.77
C PRO A 59 0.09 -18.84 -10.50
N GLN A 60 0.50 -17.60 -10.79
CA GLN A 60 -0.27 -16.53 -11.43
C GLN A 60 -1.71 -16.31 -10.94
N ILE A 61 -1.88 -15.98 -9.65
CA ILE A 61 -2.93 -15.03 -9.29
C ILE A 61 -2.31 -13.65 -9.49
N ARG A 62 -2.67 -12.96 -10.58
CA ARG A 62 -2.28 -11.55 -10.81
C ARG A 62 -2.97 -10.68 -9.75
N THR A 63 -2.40 -10.60 -8.56
CA THR A 63 -2.93 -9.78 -7.45
C THR A 63 -2.64 -8.28 -7.62
N GLY A 64 -1.96 -7.91 -8.72
CA GLY A 64 -1.55 -6.55 -9.03
C GLY A 64 -0.47 -6.03 -8.08
N ILE A 65 0.15 -4.92 -8.45
CA ILE A 65 1.26 -4.33 -7.71
C ILE A 65 0.71 -3.21 -6.83
N ARG A 66 0.80 -3.40 -5.51
CA ARG A 66 0.20 -2.50 -4.52
C ARG A 66 1.14 -1.33 -4.27
N LEU A 67 0.60 -0.11 -4.28
CA LEU A 67 1.29 1.08 -3.79
C LEU A 67 0.77 1.40 -2.39
N LEU A 68 1.68 1.47 -1.43
CA LEU A 68 1.38 1.78 -0.03
C LEU A 68 1.96 3.14 0.35
N ILE A 69 1.28 3.83 1.26
CA ILE A 69 1.69 5.10 1.88
C ILE A 69 1.37 5.07 3.37
N PHE A 70 1.89 6.04 4.13
CA PHE A 70 1.38 6.30 5.47
C PHE A 70 -0.01 6.95 5.40
N TYR A 71 -0.93 6.55 6.29
CA TYR A 71 -2.31 7.04 6.26
C TYR A 71 -2.40 8.57 6.43
N ARG A 72 -1.48 9.20 7.17
CA ARG A 72 -1.40 10.66 7.30
C ARG A 72 -1.30 11.41 5.97
N ASP A 73 -0.77 10.76 4.94
CA ASP A 73 -0.55 11.35 3.61
C ASP A 73 -1.70 11.05 2.64
N TRP A 74 -2.77 10.37 3.09
CA TRP A 74 -3.85 9.84 2.25
C TRP A 74 -4.50 10.88 1.34
N ASP A 75 -4.95 12.00 1.91
CA ASP A 75 -5.67 13.02 1.15
C ASP A 75 -4.80 13.67 0.07
N THR A 76 -3.56 14.01 0.44
CA THR A 76 -2.60 14.63 -0.49
C THR A 76 -2.21 13.66 -1.60
N ALA A 77 -1.91 12.41 -1.24
CA ALA A 77 -1.53 11.38 -2.21
C ALA A 77 -2.68 11.07 -3.18
N THR A 78 -3.92 11.02 -2.69
CA THR A 78 -5.11 10.76 -3.53
C THR A 78 -5.28 11.86 -4.57
N ARG A 79 -5.21 13.13 -4.15
CA ARG A 79 -5.32 14.27 -5.08
C ARG A 79 -4.23 14.29 -6.14
N LEU A 80 -2.99 13.94 -5.78
CA LEU A 80 -1.88 13.88 -6.74
C LEU A 80 -2.07 12.77 -7.78
N LEU A 81 -2.65 11.64 -7.39
CA LEU A 81 -2.84 10.48 -8.27
C LEU A 81 -4.13 10.55 -9.12
N GLU A 82 -5.07 11.43 -8.79
CA GLU A 82 -6.27 11.72 -9.59
C GLU A 82 -6.00 12.76 -10.68
N ASN A 83 -5.06 13.69 -10.46
CA ASN A 83 -4.70 14.73 -11.42
C ASN A 83 -3.66 14.29 -12.47
N LYS A 84 -3.51 12.98 -12.69
CA LYS A 84 -2.52 12.37 -13.56
C LYS A 84 -3.21 11.50 -14.61
#